data_AF-A0A3E1I2J2-F1
#
_entry.id   AF-A0A3E1I2J2-F1
#
_cell.length_a   1.000
_cell.length_b   1.000
_cell.length_c   1.000
_cell.angle_alpha   90.00
_cell.angle_beta   90.00
_cell.angle_gamma   90.00
#
_symmetry.space_group_name_H-M   'P 1'
#
loop_
_entity.id
_entity.type
_entity.pdbx_description
1 polymer ?
#
loop_
_entity_poly.entity_id
_entity_poly.type
_entity_poly.pdbx_seq_one_letter_code
_entity_poly.pdbx_strand_id
1 'polypeptide(L)'
;MNMTRHQQISRATPSTILQPMRDQLDRINTHLVDLLGERMSVCMEIAELKAAHDIPMMQPKRIVQVMDQLASHSSKVGLRPDYVQSVFKLIIEETCNQEERLIQQRLGQGQHS
;
A
#
# COMPACT_ATOMS: atom_id res chain seq x y z
N MET A 1 8.89 64.15 12.74
CA MET A 1 8.83 63.64 11.36
C MET A 1 9.96 62.63 11.16
N ASN A 2 9.66 61.58 10.40
CA ASN A 2 10.46 60.42 9.96
C ASN A 2 10.75 59.32 10.99
N MET A 3 10.15 58.12 10.88
CA MET A 3 10.26 57.06 9.85
C MET A 3 11.50 56.20 10.02
N THR A 4 11.40 55.18 10.87
CA THR A 4 12.06 53.90 10.59
C THR A 4 11.21 52.76 11.13
N ARG A 5 10.16 52.45 10.36
CA ARG A 5 9.41 51.19 10.43
C ARG A 5 10.39 50.08 10.05
N HIS A 6 11.16 49.60 11.03
CA HIS A 6 11.95 48.39 10.89
C HIS A 6 10.97 47.24 10.67
N GLN A 7 10.79 46.88 9.40
CA GLN A 7 10.08 45.69 8.99
C GLN A 7 10.73 44.50 9.69
N GLN A 8 10.02 43.94 10.67
CA GLN A 8 10.25 42.57 11.11
C GLN A 8 9.95 41.66 9.92
N ILE A 9 10.96 41.40 9.10
CA ILE A 9 10.93 40.29 8.15
C ILE A 9 10.96 39.03 9.03
N SER A 10 9.78 38.41 9.21
CA SER A 10 9.65 37.12 9.87
C SER A 10 10.57 36.13 9.15
N ARG A 11 11.68 35.73 9.79
CA ARG A 11 12.59 34.73 9.24
C ARG A 11 11.83 33.39 9.22
N ALA A 12 11.48 32.94 8.02
CA ALA A 12 10.94 31.60 7.82
C ALA A 12 11.87 30.57 8.48
N THR A 13 11.30 29.72 9.33
CA THR A 13 12.02 28.62 9.95
C THR A 13 12.04 27.43 8.98
N PRO A 14 13.03 26.52 9.07
CA PRO A 14 13.02 25.29 8.28
C PRO A 14 11.69 24.53 8.38
N SER A 15 11.07 24.53 9.57
CA SER A 15 9.75 23.92 9.77
C SER A 15 8.67 24.57 8.90
N THR A 16 8.57 25.90 8.91
CA THR A 16 7.58 26.62 8.09
C THR A 16 7.81 26.48 6.59
N ILE A 17 9.07 26.27 6.16
CA ILE A 17 9.42 26.04 4.75
C ILE A 17 9.03 24.63 4.31
N LEU A 18 9.26 23.62 5.16
CA LEU A 18 9.01 22.22 4.83
C LEU A 18 7.56 21.78 5.07
N GLN A 19 6.79 22.49 5.91
CA GLN A 19 5.45 22.08 6.31
C GLN A 19 4.51 21.80 5.13
N PRO A 20 4.42 22.64 4.08
CA PRO A 20 3.52 22.36 2.96
C PRO A 20 3.85 21.06 2.21
N MET A 21 5.14 20.71 2.12
CA MET A 21 5.59 19.47 1.49
C MET A 21 5.31 18.26 2.37
N ARG A 22 5.42 18.42 3.70
CA ARG A 22 5.05 17.37 4.67
C ARG A 22 3.55 17.12 4.63
N ASP A 23 2.73 18.16 4.59
CA ASP A 23 1.27 18.01 4.46
C ASP A 23 0.91 17.28 3.16
N GLN A 24 1.65 17.53 2.07
CA GLN A 24 1.47 16.79 0.82
C GLN A 24 1.87 15.32 0.94
N LEU A 25 3.01 15.02 1.60
CA LEU A 25 3.44 13.65 1.86
C LEU A 25 2.44 12.91 2.75
N ASP A 26 1.93 13.54 3.80
CA ASP A 26 0.97 12.93 4.72
C ASP A 26 -0.33 12.56 3.97
N ARG A 27 -0.82 13.43 3.08
CA ARG A 27 -1.97 13.10 2.20
C ARG A 27 -1.69 11.90 1.31
N ILE A 28 -0.50 11.85 0.68
CA ILE A 28 -0.10 10.71 -0.16
C ILE A 28 -0.02 9.43 0.67
N ASN A 29 0.56 9.51 1.87
CA ASN A 29 0.70 8.38 2.77
C ASN A 29 -0.66 7.81 3.20
N THR A 30 -1.61 8.68 3.56
CA THR A 30 -2.99 8.25 3.85
C THR A 30 -3.62 7.55 2.65
N HIS A 31 -3.52 8.13 1.46
CA HIS A 31 -4.05 7.49 0.25
C HIS A 31 -3.38 6.15 -0.06
N LEU A 32 -2.08 5.98 0.22
CA LEU A 32 -1.41 4.70 0.07
C LEU A 32 -2.00 3.64 1.01
N VAL A 33 -2.31 4.01 2.26
CA VAL A 33 -2.96 3.10 3.22
C VAL A 33 -4.37 2.74 2.76
N ASP A 34 -5.14 3.71 2.27
CA ASP A 34 -6.49 3.46 1.73
C ASP A 34 -6.45 2.47 0.55
N LEU A 35 -5.53 2.69 -0.39
CA LEU A 35 -5.32 1.80 -1.54
C LEU A 35 -4.88 0.39 -1.14
N LEU A 36 -4.08 0.25 -0.08
CA LEU A 36 -3.73 -1.07 0.47
C LEU A 36 -4.95 -1.78 1.05
N GLY A 37 -5.83 -1.04 1.73
CA GLY A 37 -7.11 -1.54 2.22
C GLY A 37 -8.02 -2.02 1.09
N GLU A 38 -8.22 -1.18 0.07
CA GLU A 38 -8.99 -1.54 -1.13
C GLU A 38 -8.43 -2.79 -1.82
N ARG A 39 -7.10 -2.84 -2.01
CA ARG A 39 -6.43 -4.01 -2.58
C ARG A 39 -6.69 -5.27 -1.75
N MET A 40 -6.62 -5.17 -0.42
CA MET A 40 -6.88 -6.32 0.46
C MET A 40 -8.32 -6.80 0.33
N SER A 41 -9.31 -5.90 0.31
CA SER A 41 -10.72 -6.27 0.13
C SER A 41 -10.93 -7.09 -1.14
N VAL A 42 -10.37 -6.63 -2.28
CA VAL A 42 -10.44 -7.38 -3.55
C VAL A 42 -9.75 -8.75 -3.43
N CYS A 43 -8.60 -8.83 -2.75
CA CYS A 43 -7.93 -10.11 -2.53
C CYS A 43 -8.78 -11.08 -1.69
N MET A 44 -9.49 -10.59 -0.68
CA MET A 44 -10.38 -11.43 0.13
C MET A 44 -11.61 -11.90 -0.66
N GLU A 45 -12.20 -11.06 -1.50
CA GLU A 45 -13.26 -11.50 -2.43
C GLU A 45 -12.76 -12.59 -3.39
N ILE A 46 -11.55 -12.43 -3.94
CA ILE A 46 -10.90 -13.46 -4.77
C ILE A 46 -10.69 -14.75 -3.96
N ALA A 47 -10.25 -14.65 -2.71
CA ALA A 47 -10.07 -15.79 -1.81
C ALA A 47 -11.38 -16.55 -1.58
N GLU A 48 -12.48 -15.83 -1.38
CA GLU A 48 -13.80 -16.43 -1.24
C GLU A 48 -14.24 -17.17 -2.50
N LEU A 49 -14.06 -16.55 -3.67
CA LEU A 49 -14.35 -17.17 -4.97
C LEU A 49 -13.50 -18.42 -5.21
N LYS A 50 -12.21 -18.37 -4.90
CA LYS A 50 -11.32 -19.52 -5.03
C LYS A 50 -11.83 -20.68 -4.17
N ALA A 51 -12.16 -20.42 -2.92
CA ALA A 51 -12.66 -21.43 -2.00
C ALA A 51 -14.03 -22.00 -2.43
N ALA A 52 -14.92 -21.17 -2.97
CA ALA A 52 -16.23 -21.61 -3.47
C ALA A 52 -16.15 -22.47 -4.75
N HIS A 53 -15.00 -22.47 -5.42
CA HIS A 53 -14.77 -23.18 -6.69
C HIS A 53 -13.62 -24.19 -6.61
N ASP A 54 -13.17 -24.56 -5.40
CA ASP A 54 -12.06 -25.48 -5.17
C ASP A 54 -10.76 -25.10 -5.92
N ILE A 55 -10.55 -23.80 -6.14
CA ILE A 55 -9.35 -23.28 -6.80
C ILE A 55 -8.23 -23.16 -5.75
N PRO A 56 -7.00 -23.65 -6.05
CA PRO A 56 -5.87 -23.50 -5.13
C PRO A 56 -5.59 -22.04 -4.77
N MET A 57 -5.38 -21.79 -3.47
CA MET A 57 -5.13 -20.44 -2.96
C MET A 57 -3.84 -19.84 -3.54
N MET A 58 -2.77 -20.65 -3.54
CA MET A 58 -1.48 -20.29 -4.10
C MET A 58 -1.43 -20.46 -5.61
N GLN A 59 -1.13 -19.36 -6.30
CA GLN A 59 -0.96 -19.33 -7.76
C GLN A 59 0.40 -18.70 -8.13
N PRO A 60 1.52 -19.47 -8.07
CA PRO A 60 2.88 -18.92 -8.23
C PRO A 60 3.09 -18.17 -9.55
N LYS A 61 2.51 -18.69 -10.65
CA LYS A 61 2.57 -18.03 -11.97
C LYS A 61 1.95 -16.63 -11.95
N ARG A 62 0.86 -16.43 -11.20
CA ARG A 62 0.21 -15.13 -11.08
C ARG A 62 1.10 -14.14 -10.31
N ILE A 63 1.76 -14.59 -9.26
CA ILE A 63 2.69 -13.77 -8.47
C ILE A 63 3.86 -13.28 -9.34
N VAL A 64 4.47 -14.18 -10.12
CA VAL A 64 5.55 -13.82 -11.06
C VAL A 64 5.08 -12.74 -12.04
N GLN A 65 3.91 -12.94 -12.66
CA GLN A 65 3.34 -11.96 -13.59
C GLN A 65 3.07 -10.59 -12.94
N VAL A 66 2.57 -10.56 -11.70
CA VAL A 66 2.38 -9.29 -10.95
C VAL A 66 3.73 -8.59 -10.75
N MET A 67 4.74 -9.32 -10.27
CA MET A 67 6.06 -8.75 -9.98
C MET A 67 6.74 -8.19 -11.24
N ASP A 68 6.62 -8.87 -12.37
CA ASP A 68 7.17 -8.42 -13.65
C ASP A 68 6.48 -7.15 -14.15
N GLN A 69 5.14 -7.11 -14.05
CA GLN A 69 4.35 -5.93 -14.42
C GLN A 69 4.72 -4.71 -13.57
N LEU A 70 4.88 -4.91 -12.26
CA LEU A 70 5.25 -3.86 -11.32
C LEU A 70 6.67 -3.35 -11.55
N ALA A 71 7.63 -4.24 -11.84
CA ALA A 71 9.00 -3.86 -12.18
C ALA A 71 9.08 -3.06 -13.49
N SER A 72 8.27 -3.42 -14.48
CA SER A 72 8.14 -2.65 -15.72
C SER A 72 7.55 -1.27 -15.45
N HIS A 73 6.49 -1.21 -14.64
CA HIS A 73 5.82 0.05 -14.32
C HIS A 73 6.70 0.98 -13.47
N SER A 74 7.42 0.44 -12.48
CA SER A 74 8.30 1.22 -11.60
C SER A 74 9.34 2.01 -12.40
N SER A 75 9.94 1.35 -13.40
CA SER A 75 10.94 1.96 -14.27
C SER A 75 10.38 3.17 -15.03
N LYS A 76 9.12 3.09 -15.49
CA LYS A 76 8.45 4.17 -16.23
C LYS A 76 8.16 5.39 -15.36
N VAL A 77 7.97 5.20 -14.06
CA VAL A 77 7.69 6.28 -13.10
C VAL A 77 8.92 6.73 -12.31
N GLY A 78 10.13 6.30 -12.72
CA GLY A 78 11.39 6.72 -12.10
C GLY A 78 11.72 6.01 -10.78
N LEU A 79 11.06 4.89 -10.47
CA LEU A 79 11.35 4.06 -9.31
C LEU A 79 12.23 2.87 -9.67
N ARG A 80 13.20 2.56 -8.80
CA ARG A 80 14.02 1.36 -8.95
C ARG A 80 13.16 0.09 -8.86
N PRO A 81 13.28 -0.87 -9.79
CA PRO A 81 12.46 -2.09 -9.80
C PRO A 81 12.58 -2.95 -8.55
N ASP A 82 13.78 -3.10 -8.02
CA ASP A 82 14.07 -3.89 -6.82
C ASP A 82 13.40 -3.31 -5.56
N TYR A 83 13.34 -1.98 -5.44
CA TYR A 83 12.58 -1.29 -4.40
C TYR A 83 11.09 -1.64 -4.47
N VAL A 84 10.47 -1.49 -5.64
CA VAL A 84 9.03 -1.78 -5.80
C VAL A 84 8.72 -3.25 -5.58
N GLN A 85 9.55 -4.16 -6.10
CA GLN A 85 9.41 -5.59 -5.84
C GLN A 85 9.50 -5.92 -4.34
N SER A 86 10.39 -5.26 -3.60
CA SER A 86 10.53 -5.49 -2.15
C SER A 86 9.29 -5.03 -1.38
N VAL A 87 8.74 -3.86 -1.73
CA VAL A 87 7.47 -3.37 -1.15
C VAL A 87 6.33 -4.35 -1.45
N PHE A 88 6.19 -4.78 -2.70
CA PHE A 88 5.09 -5.68 -3.08
C PHE A 88 5.24 -7.11 -2.53
N LYS A 89 6.46 -7.57 -2.22
CA LYS A 89 6.65 -8.82 -1.47
C LYS A 89 5.96 -8.77 -0.12
N LEU A 90 6.18 -7.69 0.65
CA LEU A 90 5.54 -7.50 1.96
C LEU A 90 4.01 -7.42 1.84
N ILE A 91 3.52 -6.69 0.83
CA ILE A 91 2.08 -6.57 0.58
C ILE A 91 1.45 -7.93 0.24
N ILE A 92 2.12 -8.74 -0.60
CA ILE A 92 1.64 -10.07 -0.98
C ILE A 92 1.70 -11.05 0.20
N GLU A 93 2.76 -10.99 1.00
CA GLU A 93 2.89 -11.80 2.22
C GLU A 93 1.73 -11.54 3.19
N GLU A 94 1.39 -10.27 3.42
CA GLU A 94 0.24 -9.94 4.26
C GLU A 94 -1.08 -10.45 3.66
N THR A 95 -1.25 -10.39 2.34
CA THR A 95 -2.41 -11.01 1.67
C THR A 95 -2.47 -12.52 1.93
N CYS A 96 -1.37 -13.24 1.78
CA CYS A 96 -1.33 -14.67 2.06
C CYS A 96 -1.69 -14.99 3.52
N ASN A 97 -1.23 -14.19 4.47
CA ASN A 97 -1.58 -14.35 5.89
C ASN A 97 -3.09 -14.19 6.13
N GLN A 98 -3.74 -13.22 5.48
CA GLN A 98 -5.19 -13.00 5.62
C GLN A 98 -5.99 -14.10 4.91
N GLU A 99 -5.55 -14.53 3.73
CA GLU A 99 -6.11 -15.68 3.00
C GLU A 99 -6.07 -16.95 3.86
N GLU A 100 -4.97 -17.22 4.55
CA GLU A 100 -4.83 -18.35 5.46
C GLU A 100 -5.79 -18.26 6.65
N ARG A 101 -5.91 -17.08 7.28
CA ARG A 101 -6.86 -16.87 8.40
C ARG A 101 -8.31 -17.14 7.98
N LEU A 102 -8.71 -16.71 6.78
CA LEU A 102 -10.04 -16.99 6.25
C LEU A 102 -10.28 -18.50 6.10
N ILE A 103 -9.29 -19.24 5.57
CA ILE A 103 -9.38 -20.70 5.45
C ILE A 103 -9.55 -21.35 6.82
N GLN A 104 -8.73 -20.95 7.81
CA GLN A 104 -8.81 -21.50 9.17
C GLN A 104 -10.16 -21.23 9.83
N GLN A 105 -10.73 -20.03 9.65
CA GLN A 105 -12.06 -19.69 10.16
C GLN A 105 -13.14 -20.59 9.54
N ARG A 106 -13.08 -20.87 8.24
CA ARG A 106 -14.04 -21.75 7.56
C ARG A 106 -13.93 -23.20 8.03
N LEU A 107 -12.71 -23.71 8.20
CA LEU A 107 -12.48 -25.07 8.73
C LEU A 107 -13.01 -25.22 10.15
N GLY A 108 -12.88 -24.20 11.00
CA GLY A 108 -13.43 -24.20 12.37
C GLY A 108 -14.95 -24.12 12.43
N GLN A 109 -15.59 -23.42 11.48
CA GLN A 109 -17.06 -23.33 11.40
C GLN A 109 -17.71 -24.62 10.88
N GLY A 110 -17.02 -25.37 10.01
CA GLY A 110 -17.50 -26.67 9.50
C GLY A 110 -17.50 -27.83 10.51
N GLN A 111 -16.92 -27.64 11.71
CA GLN A 111 -16.88 -28.68 12.76
C GLN A 111 -18.03 -28.59 13.77
N HIS A 112 -18.92 -27.59 13.65
CA HIS A 112 -20.05 -27.36 14.56
C HIS A 112 -21.43 -27.53 13.87
N SER A 113 -21.50 -28.24 12.74
CA SER A 113 -22.75 -28.56 12.04
C SER A 113 -22.93 -30.06 11.86
#